data_AF-A0AAV4YZC0-F1
#
_entry.id   AF-A0AAV4YZC0-F1
#
_cell.length_a   1.000
_cell.length_b   1.000
_cell.length_c   1.000
_cell.angle_alpha   90.00
_cell.angle_beta   90.00
_cell.angle_gamma   90.00
#
_symmetry.space_group_name_H-M   'P 1'
#
loop_
_entity.id
_entity.type
_entity.pdbx_description
1 polymer ?
#
loop_
_entity_poly.entity_id
_entity_poly.type
_entity_poly.pdbx_seq_one_letter_code
_entity_poly.pdbx_strand_id
1 'polypeptide(L)'
;MTNYIIYCYIKRNKQAFDLHQVEAIEVLDTDFCGGMITSRGQYNEMNIFLKSGNQLNITASKEYCEQILNEFEKLKLIEIGAIKI
;
A
#
# COMPACT_ATOMS: atom_id res chain seq x y z
N MET A 1 -11.77 11.50 4.56
CA MET A 1 -11.17 10.39 3.80
C MET A 1 -9.76 10.78 3.44
N THR A 2 -8.77 10.05 3.97
CA THR A 2 -7.36 10.21 3.59
C THR A 2 -7.14 9.36 2.34
N ASN A 3 -6.90 10.01 1.20
CA ASN A 3 -6.61 9.33 -0.06
C ASN A 3 -5.11 9.19 -0.22
N TYR A 4 -4.62 7.97 -0.47
CA TYR A 4 -3.21 7.69 -0.74
C TYR A 4 -2.96 7.72 -2.23
N ILE A 5 -1.86 8.37 -2.63
CA ILE A 5 -1.56 8.61 -4.03
C ILE A 5 -0.44 7.69 -4.47
N ILE A 6 -0.73 6.84 -5.45
CA ILE A 6 0.27 5.99 -6.12
C ILE A 6 0.48 6.48 -7.55
N TYR A 7 1.70 6.37 -8.05
CA TYR A 7 1.98 6.66 -9.45
C TYR A 7 1.89 5.39 -10.29
N CYS A 8 0.95 5.37 -11.24
CA CYS A 8 0.82 4.28 -12.19
C CYS A 8 1.71 4.54 -13.41
N TYR A 9 2.82 3.80 -13.53
CA TYR A 9 3.74 3.96 -14.66
C TYR A 9 3.12 3.62 -16.01
N ILE A 10 2.24 2.61 -16.05
CA ILE A 10 1.55 2.17 -17.28
C ILE A 10 0.64 3.28 -17.82
N LYS A 11 -0.14 3.90 -16.93
CA LYS A 11 -1.11 4.95 -17.28
C LYS A 11 -0.49 6.36 -17.26
N ARG A 12 0.75 6.50 -16.79
CA ARG A 12 1.47 7.78 -16.58
C ARG A 12 0.66 8.80 -15.79
N ASN A 13 -0.08 8.33 -14.79
CA ASN A 13 -0.92 9.18 -13.96
C ASN A 13 -0.81 8.83 -12.47
N LYS A 14 -1.20 9.79 -11.63
CA LYS A 14 -1.40 9.56 -10.19
C LYS A 14 -2.79 8.97 -9.99
N GLN A 15 -2.88 7.89 -9.23
CA GLN A 15 -4.12 7.25 -8.85
C GLN A 15 -4.26 7.34 -7.34
N ALA A 16 -5.43 7.77 -6.89
CA ALA A 16 -5.78 7.76 -5.49
C ALA A 16 -6.44 6.42 -5.15
N PHE A 17 -6.12 5.87 -3.98
CA PHE A 17 -6.89 4.78 -3.38
C PHE A 17 -7.25 5.11 -1.93
N ASP A 18 -8.35 4.51 -1.47
CA ASP A 18 -8.89 4.66 -0.12
C ASP A 18 -8.57 3.40 0.69
N LEU A 19 -7.95 3.57 1.86
CA LEU A 19 -7.63 2.45 2.75
C LEU A 19 -8.87 1.69 3.24
N HIS A 20 -10.05 2.32 3.28
CA HIS A 20 -11.29 1.61 3.65
C HIS A 20 -11.71 0.57 2.61
N GLN A 21 -11.20 0.69 1.37
CA GLN A 21 -11.43 -0.28 0.29
C GLN A 21 -10.38 -1.41 0.30
N VAL A 22 -9.36 -1.32 1.16
CA VAL A 22 -8.29 -2.32 1.26
C VAL A 22 -8.74 -3.47 2.16
N GLU A 23 -8.53 -4.69 1.70
CA GLU A 23 -8.77 -5.93 2.44
C GLU A 23 -7.49 -6.45 3.09
N ALA A 24 -6.39 -6.43 2.34
CA ALA A 24 -5.08 -6.88 2.82
C ALA A 24 -3.95 -6.10 2.14
N ILE A 25 -2.82 -6.03 2.83
CA ILE A 25 -1.57 -5.49 2.32
C ILE A 25 -0.49 -6.52 2.58
N GLU A 26 0.30 -6.83 1.55
CA GLU A 26 1.51 -7.62 1.64
C GLU A 26 2.68 -6.76 1.20
N VAL A 27 3.77 -6.80 1.97
CA VAL A 27 5.01 -6.10 1.63
C VAL A 27 6.11 -7.13 1.43
N LEU A 28 6.70 -7.12 0.26
CA LEU A 28 7.82 -7.93 -0.13
C LEU A 28 9.09 -7.10 0.08
N ASP A 29 9.80 -7.38 1.18
CA ASP A 29 11.14 -6.82 1.42
C ASP A 29 12.14 -7.65 0.61
N THR A 30 12.46 -7.14 -0.58
CA THR A 30 13.50 -7.71 -1.42
C THR A 30 14.62 -6.69 -1.59
N ASP A 31 15.85 -7.18 -1.57
CA ASP A 31 17.05 -6.39 -1.88
C ASP A 31 16.93 -5.69 -3.24
N PHE A 32 16.11 -6.24 -4.15
CA PHE A 32 15.86 -5.71 -5.48
C PHE A 32 14.35 -5.69 -5.77
N CYS A 33 13.77 -4.49 -5.82
CA CYS A 33 12.39 -4.28 -6.26
C CYS A 33 12.35 -3.79 -7.71
N GLY A 34 11.49 -4.37 -8.55
CA GLY A 34 11.18 -3.85 -9.89
C GLY A 34 12.37 -3.72 -10.84
N GLY A 35 13.44 -4.51 -10.65
CA GLY A 35 14.66 -4.41 -11.47
C GLY A 35 15.59 -3.24 -11.12
N MET A 36 15.37 -2.55 -9.99
CA MET A 36 16.20 -1.43 -9.54
C MET A 36 17.47 -1.91 -8.83
N ILE A 37 18.41 -2.47 -9.62
CA ILE A 37 19.69 -3.00 -9.13
C ILE A 37 20.51 -1.96 -8.34
N THR A 38 20.43 -0.69 -8.72
CA THR A 38 21.21 0.40 -8.10
C THR A 38 20.61 0.95 -6.81
N SER A 39 19.39 0.56 -6.44
CA SER A 39 18.63 1.11 -5.31
C SER A 39 18.40 0.08 -4.20
N ARG A 40 19.42 -0.75 -3.96
CA ARG A 40 19.34 -1.90 -3.05
C ARG A 40 18.79 -1.51 -1.69
N GLY A 41 17.74 -2.19 -1.25
CA GLY A 41 17.13 -2.00 0.07
C GLY A 41 16.48 -0.63 0.33
N GLN A 42 16.35 0.24 -0.67
CA GLN A 42 15.67 1.54 -0.51
C GLN A 42 14.17 1.46 -0.76
N TYR A 43 13.74 0.46 -1.53
CA TYR A 43 12.36 0.29 -1.99
C TYR A 43 11.85 -1.10 -1.68
N ASN A 44 10.55 -1.20 -1.42
CA ASN A 44 9.81 -2.44 -1.27
C ASN A 44 8.75 -2.55 -2.38
N GLU A 45 8.40 -3.79 -2.72
CA GLU A 45 7.20 -4.08 -3.48
C GLU A 45 6.05 -4.27 -2.48
N MET A 46 4.94 -3.60 -2.73
CA MET A 46 3.73 -3.67 -1.92
C MET A 46 2.57 -4.08 -2.80
N ASN A 47 1.93 -5.18 -2.41
CA ASN A 47 0.71 -5.70 -3.00
C ASN A 47 -0.47 -5.27 -2.13
N ILE A 48 -1.38 -4.49 -2.69
CA ILE A 48 -2.58 -4.00 -2.01
C ILE A 48 -3.79 -4.71 -2.62
N PHE A 49 -4.45 -5.53 -1.82
CA PHE A 49 -5.64 -6.27 -2.20
C PHE A 49 -6.87 -5.47 -1.81
N LEU A 50 -7.74 -5.16 -2.77
CA LEU A 50 -8.96 -4.39 -2.57
C LEU A 50 -10.14 -5.32 -2.34
N LYS A 51 -11.12 -4.89 -1.53
CA LYS A 51 -12.40 -5.58 -1.28
C LYS A 51 -13.20 -5.86 -2.56
N SER A 52 -12.90 -5.15 -3.65
CA SER A 52 -13.48 -5.38 -4.97
C SER A 52 -12.90 -6.61 -5.70
N GLY A 53 -11.88 -7.27 -5.14
CA GLY A 53 -11.11 -8.34 -5.80
C GLY A 53 -9.99 -7.84 -6.74
N ASN A 54 -9.77 -6.53 -6.83
CA ASN A 54 -8.67 -5.95 -7.61
C ASN A 54 -7.38 -5.91 -6.78
N GLN A 55 -6.23 -5.93 -7.46
CA GLN A 55 -4.91 -5.81 -6.83
C GLN A 55 -4.15 -4.61 -7.39
N LEU A 56 -3.51 -3.85 -6.50
CA LEU A 56 -2.56 -2.80 -6.87
C LEU A 56 -1.16 -3.26 -6.47
N ASN A 57 -0.25 -3.33 -7.43
CA ASN A 57 1.16 -3.63 -7.18
C ASN A 57 1.96 -2.36 -7.36
N ILE A 58 2.66 -1.94 -6.30
CA ILE A 58 3.45 -0.72 -6.30
C ILE A 58 4.86 -1.00 -5.80
N THR A 59 5.83 -0.29 -6.38
CA THR A 59 7.17 -0.17 -5.81
C THR A 59 7.28 1.19 -5.16
N ALA A 60 7.56 1.23 -3.86
CA ALA A 60 7.64 2.46 -3.09
C ALA A 60 8.78 2.41 -2.06
N SER A 61 9.17 3.55 -1.50
CA SER A 61 10.21 3.59 -0.47
C SER A 61 9.77 2.82 0.78
N LYS A 62 10.72 2.26 1.53
CA LYS A 62 10.42 1.58 2.80
C LYS A 62 9.57 2.45 3.73
N GLU A 63 9.94 3.72 3.88
CA GLU A 63 9.20 4.70 4.69
C GLU A 63 7.74 4.85 4.24
N TYR A 64 7.48 4.96 2.93
CA TYR A 64 6.12 5.09 2.43
C TYR A 64 5.31 3.82 2.66
N CYS A 65 5.94 2.64 2.51
CA CYS A 65 5.30 1.37 2.81
C CYS A 65 4.92 1.27 4.29
N GLU A 66 5.82 1.65 5.21
CA GLU A 66 5.57 1.67 6.65
C GLU A 66 4.45 2.65 7.02
N GLN A 67 4.41 3.84 6.40
CA GLN A 67 3.33 4.79 6.61
C GLN A 67 1.96 4.21 6.24
N ILE A 68 1.84 3.56 5.08
CA ILE A 68 0.59 2.92 4.66
C ILE A 68 0.20 1.79 5.61
N LEU A 69 1.14 0.91 5.98
CA LEU A 69 0.88 -0.22 6.88
C LEU A 69 0.37 0.26 8.25
N ASN A 70 1.04 1.24 8.85
CA ASN A 70 0.65 1.79 10.15
C ASN A 70 -0.76 2.39 10.12
N GLU A 71 -1.11 3.09 9.05
CA GLU A 71 -2.45 3.68 8.92
C GLU A 71 -3.52 2.61 8.65
N PHE A 72 -3.20 1.57 7.89
CA PHE A 72 -4.08 0.42 7.70
C PHE A 72 -4.34 -0.36 8.99
N GLU A 73 -3.33 -0.58 9.81
CA GLU A 73 -3.47 -1.24 11.12
C GLU A 73 -4.33 -0.41 12.09
N LYS A 74 -4.14 0.92 12.13
CA LYS A 74 -5.00 1.82 12.92
C LYS A 74 -6.46 1.70 12.51
N LEU A 75 -6.75 1.65 11.21
CA LEU A 75 -8.11 1.47 10.71
C LEU A 75 -8.71 0.12 11.14
N LYS A 76 -7.94 -0.97 11.08
CA LYS A 76 -8.38 -2.28 11.59
C LYS A 76 -8.70 -2.26 13.09
N LEU A 77 -7.88 -1.59 13.89
CA LEU A 77 -8.13 -1.43 15.32
C LEU A 77 -9.42 -0.63 15.59
N ILE A 78 -9.68 0.40 14.80
CA ILE A 78 -10.94 1.17 14.88
C ILE A 78 -12.13 0.29 14.47
N GLU A 79 -12.04 -0.54 13.44
CA GLU A 79 -13.12 -1.45 13.04
C GLU A 79 -13.41 -2.52 14.11
N ILE A 80 -12.38 -3.00 14.82
CA ILE A 80 -12.54 -3.95 15.93
C ILE A 80 -13.09 -3.25 17.19
N GLY A 81 -12.62 -2.04 17.48
CA GLY A 81 -13.02 -1.22 18.63
C GLY A 81 -14.31 -0.44 18.44
N ALA A 82 -14.81 -0.33 17.20
CA ALA A 82 -16.12 0.21 16.87
C ALA A 82 -17.18 -0.80 17.31
N ILE A 83 -17.51 -0.73 18.60
CA ILE A 83 -18.80 -1.17 19.13
C ILE A 83 -19.86 -0.57 18.20
N LYS A 84 -20.58 -1.43 17.48
CA LYS A 84 -21.81 -1.06 16.78
C LYS A 84 -22.73 -0.40 17.81
N ILE A 85 -22.89 0.92 17.72
CA ILE A 85 -24.00 1.63 18.35
C ILE A 85 -25.18 1.53 17.38
#